data_AF-A0A926N575-F1
#
_entry.id   AF-A0A926N575-F1
#
_cell.length_a   1.000
_cell.length_b   1.000
_cell.length_c   1.000
_cell.angle_alpha   90.00
_cell.angle_beta   90.00
_cell.angle_gamma   90.00
#
_symmetry.space_group_name_H-M   'P 1'
#
loop_
_entity.id
_entity.type
_entity.pdbx_description
1 polymer ?
#
loop_
_entity_poly.entity_id
_entity_poly.type
_entity_poly.pdbx_seq_one_letter_code
_entity_poly.pdbx_strand_id
1 'polypeptide(L)'
;MEEFLDFIDLLEKSNSWFLEYLGYLVAVSLAVLIAIHLYRFYKGENDWLGNPLGDQQQGGNPTAEIELLRKEYLDLEKKFSQLETENWSIKENLQMQSDVILQKKKQLQELGSKYHTLKELYKALDKKYEDETYTISQIMYTADEMAIAIQDEKAFIENRIDIYRNLLDYLTNTLKDFRDKNPRVIVYVKTKHQDDKLIYLAHSSGHSHQVKEYSPPIEGSAVGIAWRNGEVNYIPNMMECNCEYDKQEALDENYKSLLCVPLKAGIHTPRKIGVLSLAGTLQDSFDKTEIERVLLFSSLLFPLVYIDLKREGLLDGFE
;
A
#
# COMPACT_ATOMS: atom_id res chain seq x y z
N MET A 1 -24.69 -18.38 38.55
CA MET A 1 -23.89 -18.93 37.43
C MET A 1 -22.48 -18.34 37.45
N GLU A 2 -22.34 -17.03 37.67
CA GLU A 2 -21.03 -16.37 37.93
C GLU A 2 -20.28 -16.98 39.13
N GLU A 3 -20.95 -17.24 40.26
CA GLU A 3 -20.31 -17.88 41.43
C GLU A 3 -19.74 -19.29 41.16
N PHE A 4 -20.29 -20.01 40.19
CA PHE A 4 -19.81 -21.34 39.81
C PHE A 4 -18.59 -21.24 38.88
N LEU A 5 -18.56 -20.22 38.02
CA LEU A 5 -17.43 -19.94 37.13
C LEU A 5 -16.23 -19.39 37.92
N ASP A 6 -16.47 -18.50 38.89
CA ASP A 6 -15.42 -18.03 39.82
C ASP A 6 -14.84 -19.16 40.67
N PHE A 7 -15.67 -20.14 41.05
CA PHE A 7 -15.21 -21.34 41.75
C PHE A 7 -14.35 -22.26 40.87
N ILE A 8 -14.67 -22.38 39.57
CA ILE A 8 -13.87 -23.12 38.59
C ILE A 8 -12.53 -22.43 38.32
N ASP A 9 -12.52 -21.10 38.19
CA ASP A 9 -11.29 -20.31 38.01
C ASP A 9 -10.36 -20.40 39.24
N LEU A 10 -10.93 -20.45 40.44
CA LEU A 10 -10.19 -20.66 41.68
C LEU A 10 -9.58 -22.07 41.75
N LEU A 11 -10.32 -23.09 41.29
CA LEU A 11 -9.86 -24.49 41.20
C LEU A 11 -8.73 -24.66 40.18
N GLU A 12 -8.82 -24.00 39.02
CA GLU A 12 -7.82 -24.10 37.95
C GLU A 12 -6.49 -23.44 38.36
N LYS A 13 -6.53 -22.32 39.09
CA LYS A 13 -5.34 -21.69 39.69
C LYS A 13 -4.70 -22.49 40.80
N SER A 14 -5.44 -23.42 41.42
CA SER A 14 -5.00 -24.17 42.59
C SER A 14 -4.60 -25.62 42.27
N ASN A 15 -4.40 -25.93 40.98
CA ASN A 15 -4.36 -27.25 40.37
C ASN A 15 -3.48 -28.32 41.06
N SER A 16 -2.41 -27.97 41.79
CA SER A 16 -1.54 -28.99 42.41
C SER A 16 -2.11 -29.60 43.69
N TRP A 17 -2.57 -28.78 44.63
CA TRP A 17 -2.95 -29.29 45.97
C TRP A 17 -4.33 -29.95 46.00
N PHE A 18 -5.26 -29.49 45.14
CA PHE A 18 -6.60 -30.08 45.05
C PHE A 18 -6.57 -31.47 44.40
N LEU A 19 -5.77 -31.65 43.33
CA LEU A 19 -5.57 -32.96 42.70
C LEU A 19 -4.86 -33.94 43.65
N GLU A 20 -3.89 -33.47 44.43
CA GLU A 20 -3.25 -34.28 45.49
C GLU A 20 -4.27 -34.68 46.57
N TYR A 21 -5.09 -33.74 47.06
CA TYR A 21 -6.15 -34.03 48.03
C TYR A 21 -7.17 -35.04 47.50
N LEU A 22 -7.63 -34.88 46.25
CA LEU A 22 -8.55 -35.82 45.60
C LEU A 22 -7.90 -37.20 45.46
N GLY A 23 -6.61 -37.26 45.12
CA GLY A 23 -5.83 -38.48 45.08
C GLY A 23 -5.78 -39.20 46.43
N TYR A 24 -5.53 -38.46 47.53
CA TYR A 24 -5.57 -39.02 48.88
C TYR A 24 -6.96 -39.53 49.26
N LEU A 25 -8.02 -38.81 48.92
CA LEU A 25 -9.41 -39.20 49.21
C LEU A 25 -9.80 -40.48 48.46
N VAL A 26 -9.42 -40.60 47.18
CA VAL A 26 -9.61 -41.82 46.38
C VAL A 26 -8.79 -42.99 46.94
N ALA A 27 -7.54 -42.75 47.35
CA ALA A 27 -6.69 -43.78 47.96
C ALA A 27 -7.27 -44.30 49.30
N VAL A 28 -7.74 -43.40 50.18
CA VAL A 28 -8.35 -43.77 51.46
C VAL A 28 -9.64 -44.55 51.25
N SER A 29 -10.50 -44.11 50.33
CA SER A 29 -11.76 -44.82 50.03
C SER A 29 -11.52 -46.20 49.44
N LEU A 30 -10.54 -46.36 48.53
CA LEU A 30 -10.11 -47.67 48.04
C LEU A 30 -9.58 -48.57 49.16
N ALA A 31 -8.74 -48.04 50.05
CA ALA A 31 -8.21 -48.80 51.18
C ALA A 31 -9.34 -49.29 52.12
N VAL A 32 -10.34 -48.45 52.39
CA VAL A 32 -11.52 -48.81 53.18
C VAL A 32 -12.35 -49.89 52.46
N LEU A 33 -12.57 -49.77 51.15
CA LEU A 33 -13.30 -50.79 50.38
C LEU A 33 -12.57 -52.14 50.39
N ILE A 34 -11.25 -52.14 50.24
CA ILE A 34 -10.42 -53.35 50.33
C ILE A 34 -10.50 -53.94 51.74
N ALA A 35 -10.42 -53.12 52.79
CA ALA A 35 -10.55 -53.58 54.17
C ALA A 35 -11.92 -54.21 54.46
N ILE A 36 -13.01 -53.58 53.97
CA ILE A 36 -14.36 -54.13 54.07
C ILE A 36 -14.46 -55.46 53.30
N HIS A 37 -13.86 -55.54 52.11
CA HIS A 37 -13.91 -56.74 51.29
C HIS A 37 -13.15 -57.90 51.94
N LEU A 38 -11.95 -57.65 52.48
CA LEU A 38 -11.17 -58.63 53.24
C LEU A 38 -11.88 -59.05 54.53
N TYR A 39 -12.54 -58.11 55.22
CA TYR A 39 -13.32 -58.42 56.42
C TYR A 39 -14.52 -59.33 56.11
N ARG A 40 -15.25 -59.07 55.03
CA ARG A 40 -16.37 -59.92 54.56
C ARG A 40 -15.89 -61.28 54.06
N PHE A 41 -14.74 -61.33 53.39
CA PHE A 41 -14.10 -62.58 52.97
C PHE A 41 -13.68 -63.42 54.19
N TYR A 42 -13.08 -62.81 55.21
CA TYR A 42 -12.70 -63.48 56.44
C TYR A 42 -13.91 -64.04 57.22
N LYS A 43 -15.05 -63.36 57.20
CA LYS A 43 -16.31 -63.85 57.77
C LYS A 43 -16.99 -64.96 56.97
N GLY A 44 -16.50 -65.27 55.76
CA GLY A 44 -17.13 -66.25 54.86
C GLY A 44 -18.45 -65.77 54.26
N GLU A 45 -18.70 -64.46 54.25
CA GLU A 45 -19.93 -63.88 53.68
C GLU A 45 -19.83 -63.75 52.15
N ASN A 46 -18.63 -63.52 51.61
CA ASN A 46 -18.36 -63.34 50.18
C ASN A 46 -17.21 -64.23 49.68
N ASP A 47 -17.28 -64.66 48.42
CA ASP A 47 -16.16 -65.32 47.71
C ASP A 47 -15.06 -64.31 47.32
N TRP A 48 -13.91 -64.78 46.82
CA TRP A 48 -12.74 -63.98 46.44
C TRP A 48 -13.02 -62.90 45.39
N LEU A 49 -14.12 -63.03 44.64
CA LEU A 49 -14.64 -62.04 43.67
C LEU A 49 -15.65 -61.04 44.27
N GLY A 50 -15.98 -61.15 45.56
CA GLY A 50 -16.93 -60.25 46.23
C GLY A 50 -18.40 -60.64 46.12
N ASN A 51 -18.71 -61.81 45.55
CA ASN A 51 -20.07 -62.33 45.45
C ASN A 51 -20.53 -62.90 46.79
N PRO A 52 -21.73 -62.57 47.29
CA PRO A 52 -22.27 -63.15 48.52
C PRO A 52 -22.48 -64.66 48.36
N LEU A 53 -21.95 -65.45 49.30
CA LEU A 53 -22.03 -66.92 49.29
C LEU A 53 -23.44 -67.47 49.63
N GLY A 54 -24.42 -66.58 49.82
CA GLY A 54 -25.72 -66.87 50.43
C GLY A 54 -26.89 -67.17 49.49
N ASP A 55 -26.76 -67.15 48.16
CA ASP A 55 -27.88 -67.43 47.25
C ASP A 55 -27.47 -68.31 46.06
N GLN A 56 -27.12 -69.56 46.35
CA GLN A 56 -27.14 -70.65 45.34
C GLN A 56 -28.17 -71.73 45.68
N GLN A 57 -29.34 -71.31 46.17
CA GLN A 57 -30.52 -72.17 46.22
C GLN A 57 -31.71 -71.50 45.52
N GLN A 58 -31.75 -71.62 44.21
CA GLN A 58 -33.00 -71.84 43.49
C GLN A 58 -32.71 -72.68 42.26
N GLY A 59 -32.97 -73.98 42.38
CA GLY A 59 -33.11 -74.88 41.25
C GLY A 59 -34.32 -74.45 40.42
N GLY A 60 -34.11 -73.47 39.54
CA GLY A 60 -35.01 -73.12 38.47
C GLY A 60 -34.87 -74.13 37.34
N ASN A 61 -35.99 -74.49 36.72
CA ASN A 61 -36.06 -75.36 35.56
C ASN A 61 -35.01 -74.91 34.51
N PRO A 62 -34.07 -75.75 34.06
CA PRO A 62 -32.99 -75.35 33.15
C PRO A 62 -33.52 -74.74 31.84
N THR A 63 -34.77 -75.02 31.48
CA THR A 63 -35.46 -74.42 30.32
C THR A 63 -35.82 -72.94 30.49
N ALA A 64 -36.18 -72.48 31.69
CA ALA A 64 -36.61 -71.09 31.93
C ALA A 64 -35.42 -70.11 31.97
N GLU A 65 -34.28 -70.56 32.51
CA GLU A 65 -33.04 -69.78 32.55
C GLU A 65 -32.41 -69.64 31.16
N ILE A 66 -32.46 -70.72 30.35
CA ILE A 66 -32.04 -70.70 28.94
C ILE A 66 -32.92 -69.74 28.12
N GLU A 67 -34.22 -69.68 28.38
CA GLU A 67 -35.15 -68.80 27.65
C GLU A 67 -34.92 -67.32 28.00
N LEU A 68 -34.58 -67.03 29.26
CA LEU A 68 -34.23 -65.69 29.73
C LEU A 68 -32.89 -65.22 29.14
N LEU A 69 -31.86 -66.08 29.16
CA LEU A 69 -30.57 -65.84 28.50
C LEU A 69 -30.71 -65.61 26.98
N ARG A 70 -31.60 -66.37 26.32
CA ARG A 70 -31.88 -66.20 24.89
C ARG A 70 -32.53 -64.85 24.59
N LYS A 71 -33.43 -64.39 25.46
CA LYS A 71 -34.09 -63.09 25.34
C LYS A 71 -33.10 -61.94 25.58
N GLU A 72 -32.23 -62.07 26.58
CA GLU A 72 -31.15 -61.11 26.83
C GLU A 72 -30.17 -61.03 25.66
N TYR A 73 -29.78 -62.17 25.08
CA TYR A 73 -28.93 -62.21 23.90
C TYR A 73 -29.57 -61.48 22.71
N LEU A 74 -30.84 -61.73 22.44
CA LEU A 74 -31.61 -61.05 21.37
C LEU A 74 -31.70 -59.53 21.61
N ASP A 75 -31.94 -59.10 22.85
CA ASP A 75 -31.98 -57.68 23.20
C ASP A 75 -30.59 -57.03 23.06
N LEU A 76 -29.53 -57.76 23.40
CA LEU A 76 -28.15 -57.31 23.26
C LEU A 76 -27.75 -57.19 21.79
N GLU A 77 -28.12 -58.16 20.96
CA GLU A 77 -27.89 -58.17 19.52
C GLU A 77 -28.63 -57.00 18.84
N LYS A 78 -29.86 -56.73 19.26
CA LYS A 78 -30.62 -55.56 18.79
C LYS A 78 -29.94 -54.25 19.19
N LYS A 79 -29.48 -54.11 20.44
CA LYS A 79 -28.73 -52.94 20.89
C LYS A 79 -27.42 -52.77 20.14
N PHE A 80 -26.71 -53.87 19.86
CA PHE A 80 -25.47 -53.85 19.09
C PHE A 80 -25.72 -53.35 17.65
N SER A 81 -26.76 -53.87 17.00
CA SER A 81 -27.15 -53.41 15.66
C SER A 81 -27.56 -51.93 15.63
N GLN A 82 -28.28 -51.45 16.66
CA GLN A 82 -28.61 -50.04 16.80
C GLN A 82 -27.36 -49.17 16.96
N LEU A 83 -26.44 -49.57 17.86
CA LEU A 83 -25.18 -48.87 18.09
C LEU A 83 -24.29 -48.84 16.84
N GLU A 84 -24.25 -49.92 16.07
CA GLU A 84 -23.48 -49.98 14.82
C GLU A 84 -24.02 -48.98 13.78
N THR A 85 -25.34 -48.87 13.70
CA THR A 85 -26.03 -47.91 12.82
C THR A 85 -25.76 -46.46 13.27
N GLU A 86 -25.86 -46.19 14.57
CA GLU A 86 -25.55 -44.88 15.15
C GLU A 86 -24.08 -44.50 14.92
N ASN A 87 -23.14 -45.41 15.15
CA ASN A 87 -21.72 -45.17 14.91
C ASN A 87 -21.43 -44.81 13.46
N TRP A 88 -22.08 -45.50 12.52
CA TRP A 88 -21.93 -45.21 11.10
C TRP A 88 -22.44 -43.79 10.77
N SER A 89 -23.61 -43.42 11.28
CA SER A 89 -24.19 -42.07 11.10
C SER A 89 -23.32 -40.96 11.72
N ILE A 90 -22.72 -41.21 12.89
CA ILE A 90 -21.82 -40.26 13.56
C ILE A 90 -20.56 -40.07 12.71
N LYS A 91 -19.99 -41.15 12.19
CA LYS A 91 -18.80 -41.10 11.35
C LYS A 91 -19.04 -40.32 10.05
N GLU A 92 -20.20 -40.50 9.44
CA GLU A 92 -20.60 -39.73 8.24
C GLU A 92 -20.75 -38.24 8.55
N ASN A 93 -21.42 -37.88 9.66
CA ASN A 93 -21.56 -36.49 10.10
C ASN A 93 -20.20 -35.83 10.40
N LEU A 94 -19.27 -36.54 11.05
CA LEU A 94 -17.92 -36.05 11.31
C LEU A 94 -17.16 -35.78 10.01
N GLN A 95 -17.31 -36.65 9.02
CA GLN A 95 -16.66 -36.48 7.72
C GLN A 95 -17.22 -35.26 6.96
N MET A 96 -18.55 -35.11 6.92
CA MET A 96 -19.19 -33.92 6.35
C MET A 96 -18.74 -32.63 7.05
N GLN A 97 -18.66 -32.60 8.39
CA GLN A 97 -18.17 -31.42 9.11
C GLN A 97 -16.71 -31.10 8.80
N SER A 98 -15.85 -32.13 8.68
CA SER A 98 -14.45 -31.96 8.29
C SER A 98 -14.32 -31.29 6.92
N ASP A 99 -15.12 -31.72 5.94
CA ASP A 99 -15.12 -31.15 4.59
C ASP A 99 -15.59 -29.68 4.60
N VAL A 100 -16.63 -29.36 5.38
CA VAL A 100 -17.10 -27.98 5.57
C VAL A 100 -16.03 -27.10 6.21
N ILE A 101 -15.31 -27.60 7.22
CA ILE A 101 -14.20 -26.87 7.86
C ILE A 101 -13.09 -26.61 6.84
N LEU A 102 -12.76 -27.60 6.01
CA LEU A 102 -11.74 -27.45 4.97
C LEU A 102 -12.14 -26.40 3.93
N GLN A 103 -13.40 -26.40 3.48
CA GLN A 103 -13.93 -25.39 2.57
C GLN A 103 -13.89 -23.99 3.19
N LYS A 104 -14.35 -23.83 4.44
CA LYS A 104 -14.29 -22.55 5.15
C LYS A 104 -12.86 -22.05 5.32
N LYS A 105 -11.90 -22.94 5.59
CA LYS A 105 -10.48 -22.58 5.68
C LYS A 105 -9.93 -22.04 4.37
N LYS A 106 -10.28 -22.66 3.23
CA LYS A 106 -9.92 -22.15 1.89
C LYS A 106 -10.53 -20.77 1.63
N GLN A 107 -11.82 -20.59 1.94
CA GLN A 107 -12.50 -19.30 1.81
C GLN A 107 -11.85 -18.21 2.68
N LEU A 108 -11.47 -18.52 3.92
CA LEU A 108 -10.77 -17.58 4.81
C LEU A 108 -9.41 -17.20 4.25
N GLN A 109 -8.68 -18.15 3.66
CA GLN A 109 -7.39 -17.87 3.03
C GLN A 109 -7.54 -16.95 1.81
N GLU A 110 -8.53 -17.20 0.95
CA GLU A 110 -8.86 -16.32 -0.18
C GLU A 110 -9.33 -14.94 0.28
N LEU A 111 -10.11 -14.87 1.36
CA LEU A 111 -10.56 -13.60 1.91
C LEU A 111 -9.37 -12.82 2.50
N GLY A 112 -8.43 -13.52 3.15
CA GLY A 112 -7.20 -12.94 3.67
C GLY A 112 -6.32 -12.35 2.57
N SER A 113 -6.16 -13.04 1.44
CA SER A 113 -5.39 -12.52 0.30
C SER A 113 -6.08 -11.30 -0.33
N LYS A 114 -7.40 -11.36 -0.53
CA LYS A 114 -8.19 -10.22 -1.05
C LYS A 114 -8.08 -8.99 -0.13
N TYR A 115 -8.17 -9.18 1.18
CA TYR A 115 -8.01 -8.11 2.16
C TYR A 115 -6.61 -7.46 2.08
N HIS A 116 -5.57 -8.27 1.93
CA HIS A 116 -4.20 -7.76 1.76
C HIS A 116 -4.07 -6.91 0.49
N THR A 117 -4.56 -7.40 -0.66
CA THR A 117 -4.56 -6.65 -1.92
C THR A 117 -5.32 -5.33 -1.79
N LEU A 118 -6.50 -5.34 -1.16
CA LEU A 118 -7.30 -4.13 -0.96
C LEU A 118 -6.56 -3.09 -0.10
N LYS A 119 -5.85 -3.54 0.95
CA LYS A 119 -5.05 -2.67 1.81
C LYS A 119 -3.91 -1.99 1.04
N GLU A 120 -3.22 -2.72 0.18
CA GLU A 120 -2.15 -2.16 -0.65
C GLU A 120 -2.69 -1.18 -1.70
N LEU A 121 -3.85 -1.48 -2.31
CA LEU A 121 -4.54 -0.54 -3.21
C LEU A 121 -4.94 0.75 -2.49
N TYR A 122 -5.45 0.65 -1.26
CA TYR A 122 -5.83 1.81 -0.46
C TYR A 122 -4.63 2.70 -0.15
N LYS A 123 -3.51 2.12 0.30
CA LYS A 123 -2.26 2.88 0.54
C LYS A 123 -1.74 3.56 -0.72
N ALA A 124 -1.77 2.86 -1.86
CA ALA A 124 -1.33 3.43 -3.13
C ALA A 124 -2.22 4.60 -3.56
N LEU A 125 -3.53 4.49 -3.34
CA LEU A 125 -4.50 5.55 -3.62
C LEU A 125 -4.29 6.76 -2.70
N ASP A 126 -4.10 6.53 -1.40
CA ASP A 126 -3.86 7.57 -0.40
C ASP A 126 -2.60 8.38 -0.75
N LYS A 127 -1.49 7.70 -1.04
CA LYS A 127 -0.25 8.32 -1.51
C LYS A 127 -0.44 9.14 -2.79
N LYS A 128 -1.30 8.67 -3.71
CA LYS A 128 -1.61 9.41 -4.94
C LYS A 128 -2.39 10.69 -4.63
N TYR A 129 -3.35 10.66 -3.70
CA TYR A 129 -4.09 11.86 -3.30
C TYR A 129 -3.21 12.88 -2.59
N GLU A 130 -2.26 12.45 -1.76
CA GLU A 130 -1.27 13.34 -1.14
C GLU A 130 -0.43 14.09 -2.19
N ASP A 131 0.07 13.38 -3.21
CA ASP A 131 0.87 13.96 -4.30
C ASP A 131 0.07 14.99 -5.12
N GLU A 132 -1.17 14.67 -5.47
CA GLU A 132 -2.05 15.60 -6.19
C GLU A 132 -2.40 16.84 -5.35
N THR A 133 -2.69 16.66 -4.07
CA THR A 133 -2.99 17.77 -3.15
C THR A 133 -1.78 18.70 -3.00
N TYR A 134 -0.59 18.12 -2.87
CA TYR A 134 0.66 18.87 -2.81
C TYR A 134 0.91 19.64 -4.12
N THR A 135 0.70 18.98 -5.27
CA THR A 135 0.85 19.61 -6.59
C THR A 135 -0.11 20.79 -6.77
N ILE A 136 -1.38 20.64 -6.40
CA ILE A 136 -2.37 21.72 -6.43
C ILE A 136 -1.91 22.89 -5.56
N SER A 137 -1.34 22.61 -4.38
CA SER A 137 -0.85 23.67 -3.48
C SER A 137 0.29 24.48 -4.11
N GLN A 138 1.25 23.81 -4.79
CA GLN A 138 2.31 24.50 -5.53
C GLN A 138 1.79 25.35 -6.68
N ILE A 139 0.75 24.87 -7.39
CA ILE A 139 0.10 25.63 -8.46
C ILE A 139 -0.60 26.88 -7.89
N MET A 140 -1.29 26.75 -6.75
CA MET A 140 -1.94 27.89 -6.09
C MET A 140 -0.91 28.92 -5.62
N TYR A 141 0.18 28.50 -4.98
CA TYR A 141 1.26 29.42 -4.58
C TYR A 141 1.88 30.14 -5.78
N THR A 142 2.07 29.41 -6.89
CA THR A 142 2.56 29.98 -8.14
C THR A 142 1.59 31.05 -8.66
N ALA A 143 0.29 30.74 -8.69
CA ALA A 143 -0.73 31.68 -9.16
C ALA A 143 -0.81 32.94 -8.26
N ASP A 144 -0.72 32.78 -6.94
CA ASP A 144 -0.75 33.89 -5.99
C ASP A 144 0.48 34.80 -6.12
N GLU A 145 1.69 34.21 -6.17
CA GLU A 145 2.93 34.98 -6.34
C GLU A 145 2.96 35.72 -7.68
N MET A 146 2.46 35.09 -8.74
CA MET A 146 2.26 35.73 -10.04
C MET A 146 1.25 36.88 -9.98
N ALA A 147 0.11 36.70 -9.32
CA ALA A 147 -0.91 37.73 -9.19
C ALA A 147 -0.36 38.96 -8.44
N ILE A 148 0.39 38.73 -7.35
CA ILE A 148 1.06 39.79 -6.58
C ILE A 148 2.10 40.51 -7.46
N ALA A 149 2.94 39.76 -8.19
CA ALA A 149 3.95 40.33 -9.08
C ALA A 149 3.36 41.17 -10.22
N ILE A 150 2.20 40.77 -10.75
CA ILE A 150 1.48 41.53 -11.79
C ILE A 150 0.83 42.78 -11.19
N GLN A 151 0.31 42.70 -9.96
CA GLN A 151 -0.37 43.83 -9.31
C GLN A 151 0.60 44.91 -8.82
N ASP A 152 1.72 44.53 -8.21
CA ASP A 152 2.75 45.46 -7.72
C ASP A 152 4.01 45.40 -8.59
N GLU A 153 3.97 46.16 -9.68
CA GLU A 153 5.04 46.18 -10.67
C GLU A 153 6.38 46.65 -10.07
N LYS A 154 6.37 47.57 -9.11
CA LYS A 154 7.61 48.09 -8.50
C LYS A 154 8.28 47.00 -7.66
N ALA A 155 7.51 46.34 -6.80
CA ALA A 155 8.00 45.22 -6.02
C ALA A 155 8.48 44.07 -6.92
N PHE A 156 7.79 43.82 -8.04
CA PHE A 156 8.25 42.83 -9.02
C PHE A 156 9.60 43.20 -9.64
N ILE A 157 9.86 44.46 -10.01
CA ILE A 157 11.17 44.87 -10.56
C ILE A 157 12.28 44.63 -9.55
N GLU A 158 12.06 45.03 -8.30
CA GLU A 158 13.05 44.91 -7.22
C GLU A 158 13.38 43.45 -6.90
N ASN A 159 12.38 42.56 -6.98
CA ASN A 159 12.50 41.15 -6.59
C ASN A 159 12.41 40.17 -7.76
N ARG A 160 12.57 40.64 -9.01
CA ARG A 160 12.30 39.88 -10.24
C ARG A 160 12.95 38.50 -10.26
N ILE A 161 14.24 38.45 -9.91
CA ILE A 161 15.03 37.22 -9.92
C ILE A 161 14.51 36.23 -8.87
N ASP A 162 14.20 36.71 -7.67
CA ASP A 162 13.71 35.86 -6.58
C ASP A 162 12.32 35.32 -6.90
N ILE A 163 11.44 36.14 -7.47
CA ILE A 163 10.10 35.72 -7.90
C ILE A 163 10.21 34.59 -8.94
N TYR A 164 10.97 34.79 -10.03
CA TYR A 164 11.13 33.71 -11.01
C TYR A 164 11.76 32.46 -10.41
N ARG A 165 12.73 32.62 -9.51
CA ARG A 165 13.37 31.48 -8.84
C ARG A 165 12.35 30.69 -8.02
N ASN A 166 11.52 31.37 -7.21
CA ASN A 166 10.47 30.73 -6.42
C ASN A 166 9.46 29.98 -7.30
N LEU A 167 8.97 30.61 -8.38
CA LEU A 167 8.03 29.99 -9.30
C LEU A 167 8.60 28.72 -9.95
N LEU A 168 9.87 28.72 -10.33
CA LEU A 168 10.54 27.55 -10.91
C LEU A 168 10.88 26.48 -9.86
N ASP A 169 11.09 26.88 -8.61
CA ASP A 169 11.25 25.97 -7.48
C ASP A 169 9.92 25.28 -7.11
N TYR A 170 8.80 26.00 -7.19
CA TYR A 170 7.47 25.39 -7.06
C TYR A 170 7.22 24.34 -8.13
N LEU A 171 7.58 24.60 -9.39
CA LEU A 171 7.55 23.57 -10.44
C LEU A 171 8.42 22.38 -10.05
N THR A 172 9.67 22.62 -9.67
CA THR A 172 10.62 21.57 -9.28
C THR A 172 10.06 20.67 -8.17
N ASN A 173 9.39 21.26 -7.18
CA ASN A 173 8.79 20.54 -6.08
C ASN A 173 7.60 19.65 -6.51
N THR A 174 6.92 19.96 -7.61
CA THR A 174 5.84 19.11 -8.16
C THR A 174 6.33 17.85 -8.88
N LEU A 175 7.64 17.74 -9.11
CA LEU A 175 8.25 16.58 -9.75
C LEU A 175 8.50 15.50 -8.70
N LYS A 176 8.08 14.27 -9.03
CA LYS A 176 8.25 13.12 -8.16
C LYS A 176 9.73 12.80 -8.04
N ASP A 177 10.18 12.55 -6.82
CA ASP A 177 11.58 12.21 -6.52
C ASP A 177 12.57 13.26 -7.07
N PHE A 178 12.20 14.55 -7.07
CA PHE A 178 12.99 15.63 -7.67
C PHE A 178 14.43 15.73 -7.13
N ARG A 179 14.68 15.26 -5.91
CA ARG A 179 16.03 15.22 -5.32
C ARG A 179 16.97 14.29 -6.08
N ASP A 180 16.45 13.16 -6.56
CA ASP A 180 17.23 12.16 -7.30
C ASP A 180 17.40 12.60 -8.76
N LYS A 181 16.34 13.17 -9.35
CA LYS A 181 16.34 13.70 -10.72
C LYS A 181 17.17 14.96 -10.89
N ASN A 182 17.38 15.70 -9.79
CA ASN A 182 18.04 17.00 -9.70
C ASN A 182 17.74 17.90 -10.91
N PRO A 183 16.45 18.22 -11.14
CA PRO A 183 16.03 18.87 -12.37
C PRO A 183 16.60 20.28 -12.47
N ARG A 184 17.11 20.61 -13.64
CA ARG A 184 17.57 21.96 -13.97
C ARG A 184 16.55 22.64 -14.85
N VAL A 185 15.82 23.60 -14.27
CA VAL A 185 14.76 24.33 -14.95
C VAL A 185 15.28 25.68 -15.42
N ILE A 186 15.11 25.99 -16.70
CA ILE A 186 15.57 27.22 -17.33
C ILE A 186 14.48 27.77 -18.24
N VAL A 187 14.26 29.07 -18.21
CA VAL A 187 13.39 29.79 -19.14
C VAL A 187 14.26 30.51 -20.17
N TYR A 188 14.03 30.19 -21.44
CA TYR A 188 14.60 30.90 -22.58
C TYR A 188 13.52 31.68 -23.32
N VAL A 189 13.85 32.85 -23.84
CA VAL A 189 12.90 33.75 -24.53
C VAL A 189 13.43 34.17 -25.88
N LYS A 190 12.53 34.40 -26.84
CA LYS A 190 12.89 35.05 -28.10
C LYS A 190 12.86 36.56 -27.91
N THR A 191 13.92 37.24 -28.34
CA THR A 191 13.96 38.70 -28.35
C THR A 191 14.09 39.23 -29.78
N LYS A 192 13.73 40.50 -29.99
CA LYS A 192 13.88 41.17 -31.29
C LYS A 192 15.34 41.42 -31.73
N HIS A 193 16.30 41.32 -30.82
CA HIS A 193 17.69 41.68 -31.08
C HIS A 193 18.56 40.50 -31.55
N GLN A 194 18.09 39.26 -31.35
CA GLN A 194 18.79 38.04 -31.74
C GLN A 194 17.80 37.10 -32.43
N ASP A 195 17.93 36.97 -33.75
CA ASP A 195 16.99 36.19 -34.58
C ASP A 195 17.30 34.72 -34.69
N ASP A 196 18.53 34.33 -34.43
CA ASP A 196 19.04 32.97 -34.56
C ASP A 196 19.10 32.21 -33.22
N LYS A 197 18.87 32.89 -32.08
CA LYS A 197 19.05 32.31 -30.74
C LYS A 197 17.94 32.68 -29.78
N LEU A 198 17.78 31.85 -28.76
CA LEU A 198 16.96 32.16 -27.58
C LEU A 198 17.86 32.64 -26.45
N ILE A 199 17.37 33.62 -25.69
CA ILE A 199 18.12 34.27 -24.61
C ILE A 199 17.66 33.73 -23.27
N TYR A 200 18.60 33.51 -22.36
CA TYR A 200 18.31 33.17 -20.98
C TYR A 200 17.48 34.27 -20.28
N LEU A 201 16.41 33.86 -19.59
CA LEU A 201 15.59 34.74 -18.75
C LEU A 201 15.78 34.45 -17.26
N ALA A 202 15.54 33.19 -16.87
CA ALA A 202 15.48 32.75 -15.48
C ALA A 202 15.86 31.26 -15.34
N HIS A 203 16.26 30.82 -14.15
CA HIS A 203 16.45 29.41 -13.79
C HIS A 203 16.05 29.14 -12.34
N SER A 204 15.78 27.87 -12.01
CA SER A 204 15.49 27.41 -10.64
C SER A 204 16.72 27.49 -9.72
N SER A 205 16.52 27.40 -8.41
CA SER A 205 17.61 27.38 -7.42
C SER A 205 18.58 26.22 -7.63
N GLY A 206 19.82 26.38 -7.13
CA GLY A 206 20.81 25.30 -7.05
C GLY A 206 21.72 25.12 -8.27
N HIS A 207 21.66 26.02 -9.26
CA HIS A 207 22.46 25.92 -10.49
C HIS A 207 23.49 27.05 -10.62
N SER A 208 24.58 26.77 -11.35
CA SER A 208 25.75 27.65 -11.45
C SER A 208 25.50 28.91 -12.31
N HIS A 209 26.32 29.94 -12.14
CA HIS A 209 26.24 31.16 -12.96
C HIS A 209 26.40 30.91 -14.48
N GLN A 210 27.04 29.82 -14.87
CA GLN A 210 27.25 29.43 -16.28
C GLN A 210 25.94 29.22 -17.05
N VAL A 211 24.83 28.92 -16.35
CA VAL A 211 23.49 28.84 -16.95
C VAL A 211 23.14 30.12 -17.71
N LYS A 212 23.58 31.27 -17.20
CA LYS A 212 23.24 32.59 -17.74
C LYS A 212 23.95 32.89 -19.06
N GLU A 213 25.03 32.17 -19.37
CA GLU A 213 25.87 32.42 -20.54
C GLU A 213 25.43 31.62 -21.77
N TYR A 214 24.64 30.55 -21.57
CA TYR A 214 24.16 29.72 -22.66
C TYR A 214 22.93 30.35 -23.34
N SER A 215 23.00 30.46 -24.67
CA SER A 215 21.91 30.96 -25.53
C SER A 215 21.69 29.96 -26.66
N PRO A 216 20.72 29.02 -26.52
CA PRO A 216 20.55 27.94 -27.48
C PRO A 216 20.16 28.49 -28.86
N PRO A 217 20.74 27.96 -29.95
CA PRO A 217 20.34 28.33 -31.30
C PRO A 217 18.93 27.80 -31.60
N ILE A 218 18.16 28.55 -32.39
CA ILE A 218 16.81 28.14 -32.79
C ILE A 218 16.85 26.94 -33.75
N GLU A 219 17.89 26.88 -34.57
CA GLU A 219 18.21 25.77 -35.47
C GLU A 219 19.27 24.88 -34.80
N GLY A 220 19.07 23.56 -34.78
CA GLY A 220 20.07 22.63 -34.25
C GLY A 220 20.05 22.42 -32.73
N SER A 221 19.04 22.91 -32.01
CA SER A 221 18.86 22.62 -30.58
C SER A 221 17.46 22.11 -30.23
N ALA A 222 17.38 21.31 -29.16
CA ALA A 222 16.11 20.73 -28.69
C ALA A 222 15.14 21.80 -28.19
N VAL A 223 15.67 22.87 -27.59
CA VAL A 223 14.92 24.07 -27.18
C VAL A 223 14.39 24.79 -28.43
N GLY A 224 15.22 24.91 -29.46
CA GLY A 224 14.86 25.47 -30.76
C GLY A 224 13.75 24.69 -31.48
N ILE A 225 13.77 23.35 -31.42
CA ILE A 225 12.67 22.52 -31.94
C ILE A 225 11.35 22.85 -31.25
N ALA A 226 11.33 22.88 -29.91
CA ALA A 226 10.12 23.20 -29.15
C ALA A 226 9.60 24.61 -29.48
N TRP A 227 10.51 25.57 -29.66
CA TRP A 227 10.17 26.93 -30.10
C TRP A 227 9.51 26.95 -31.48
N ARG A 228 10.16 26.32 -32.49
CA ARG A 228 9.71 26.34 -33.88
C ARG A 228 8.37 25.62 -34.04
N ASN A 229 8.28 24.40 -33.54
CA ASN A 229 7.08 23.57 -33.67
C ASN A 229 5.96 24.07 -32.76
N GLY A 230 6.28 24.71 -31.64
CA GLY A 230 5.29 25.07 -30.64
C GLY A 230 4.69 23.84 -29.94
N GLU A 231 5.43 22.74 -29.91
CA GLU A 231 5.05 21.47 -29.29
C GLU A 231 6.06 21.06 -28.22
N VAL A 232 5.62 20.20 -27.31
CA VAL A 232 6.49 19.63 -26.27
C VAL A 232 7.50 18.70 -26.95
N ASN A 233 8.79 18.90 -26.66
CA ASN A 233 9.87 18.05 -27.13
C ASN A 233 10.50 17.35 -25.93
N TYR A 234 10.35 16.04 -25.84
CA TYR A 234 10.94 15.23 -24.77
C TYR A 234 11.98 14.26 -25.30
N ILE A 235 13.19 14.34 -24.76
CA ILE A 235 14.33 13.48 -25.08
C ILE A 235 14.64 12.64 -23.83
N PRO A 236 14.22 11.36 -23.78
CA PRO A 236 14.42 10.51 -22.62
C PRO A 236 15.89 10.10 -22.43
N ASN A 237 16.68 10.05 -23.51
CA ASN A 237 18.10 9.76 -23.45
C ASN A 237 18.89 10.62 -24.45
N MET A 238 19.63 11.60 -23.94
CA MET A 238 20.43 12.52 -24.77
C MET A 238 21.65 11.85 -25.41
N MET A 239 22.09 10.69 -24.90
CA MET A 239 23.28 10.00 -25.40
C MET A 239 23.00 9.19 -26.67
N GLU A 240 21.78 8.66 -26.81
CA GLU A 240 21.36 7.78 -27.91
C GLU A 240 20.59 8.52 -29.02
N CYS A 241 20.26 9.80 -28.81
CA CYS A 241 19.34 10.51 -29.67
C CYS A 241 20.03 11.07 -30.93
N ASN A 242 19.58 10.65 -32.12
CA ASN A 242 19.84 11.31 -33.41
C ASN A 242 18.95 12.57 -33.59
N CYS A 243 18.72 13.32 -32.53
CA CYS A 243 17.93 14.55 -32.58
C CYS A 243 18.84 15.77 -32.68
N GLU A 244 18.29 16.91 -33.13
CA GLU A 244 18.95 18.21 -33.03
C GLU A 244 19.12 18.57 -31.55
N TYR A 245 20.21 18.09 -30.98
CA TYR A 245 20.69 18.42 -29.66
C TYR A 245 22.05 19.08 -29.84
N ASP A 246 22.15 20.33 -29.40
CA ASP A 246 23.40 21.08 -29.38
C ASP A 246 24.32 20.44 -28.32
N LYS A 247 25.06 19.40 -28.72
CA LYS A 247 26.11 18.78 -27.91
C LYS A 247 27.22 19.81 -27.75
N GLN A 248 27.09 20.70 -26.76
CA GLN A 248 28.27 21.43 -26.32
C GLN A 248 29.27 20.41 -25.77
N GLU A 249 30.48 20.37 -26.33
CA GLU A 249 31.59 19.52 -25.85
C GLU A 249 31.96 19.80 -24.38
N ALA A 250 31.44 20.89 -23.79
CA ALA A 250 31.68 21.34 -22.42
C ALA A 250 30.48 21.17 -21.45
N LEU A 251 29.33 20.66 -21.92
CA LEU A 251 28.21 20.37 -21.02
C LEU A 251 28.51 19.08 -20.25
N ASP A 252 28.69 19.23 -18.93
CA ASP A 252 28.85 18.16 -17.95
C ASP A 252 27.98 16.93 -18.31
N GLU A 253 28.58 15.73 -18.34
CA GLU A 253 27.93 14.42 -18.60
C GLU A 253 26.80 14.07 -17.60
N ASN A 254 26.47 15.00 -16.70
CA ASN A 254 25.60 14.82 -15.56
C ASN A 254 24.11 14.77 -15.94
N TYR A 255 23.69 15.39 -17.05
CA TYR A 255 22.30 15.36 -17.51
C TYR A 255 22.11 14.32 -18.61
N LYS A 256 21.03 13.52 -18.51
CA LYS A 256 20.76 12.39 -19.42
C LYS A 256 19.42 12.48 -20.13
N SER A 257 18.50 13.31 -19.66
CA SER A 257 17.22 13.58 -20.32
C SER A 257 16.92 15.07 -20.37
N LEU A 258 16.10 15.48 -21.34
CA LEU A 258 15.74 16.88 -21.57
C LEU A 258 14.28 16.99 -22.00
N LEU A 259 13.54 17.87 -21.33
CA LEU A 259 12.17 18.24 -21.65
C LEU A 259 12.13 19.73 -22.02
N CYS A 260 11.65 20.05 -23.21
CA CYS A 260 11.47 21.42 -23.68
C CYS A 260 9.98 21.67 -23.96
N VAL A 261 9.41 22.65 -23.27
CA VAL A 261 7.99 23.01 -23.34
C VAL A 261 7.86 24.46 -23.80
N PRO A 262 7.12 24.74 -24.89
CA PRO A 262 6.97 26.11 -25.37
C PRO A 262 6.14 26.96 -24.40
N LEU A 263 6.61 28.17 -24.09
CA LEU A 263 5.83 29.19 -23.40
C LEU A 263 4.89 29.83 -24.41
N LYS A 264 3.64 29.35 -24.42
CA LYS A 264 2.61 29.79 -25.36
C LYS A 264 1.26 30.04 -24.71
N ALA A 265 0.50 30.99 -25.25
CA ALA A 265 -0.90 31.24 -24.86
C ALA A 265 -1.78 31.50 -26.09
N GLY A 266 -3.06 31.14 -25.98
CA GLY A 266 -4.04 31.24 -27.08
C GLY A 266 -4.32 29.89 -27.74
N ILE A 267 -5.59 29.66 -28.08
CA ILE A 267 -6.07 28.36 -28.59
C ILE A 267 -5.93 28.26 -30.11
N HIS A 268 -6.39 29.27 -30.85
CA HIS A 268 -6.43 29.24 -32.31
C HIS A 268 -5.18 29.83 -32.96
N THR A 269 -4.58 30.84 -32.32
CA THR A 269 -3.35 31.51 -32.76
C THR A 269 -2.41 31.60 -31.56
N PRO A 270 -1.73 30.49 -31.19
CA PRO A 270 -0.89 30.46 -30.01
C PRO A 270 0.27 31.43 -30.16
N ARG A 271 0.29 32.47 -29.32
CA ARG A 271 1.43 33.38 -29.19
C ARG A 271 2.51 32.65 -28.41
N LYS A 272 3.69 32.50 -29.01
CA LYS A 272 4.87 31.91 -28.38
C LYS A 272 5.84 33.02 -27.99
N ILE A 273 6.39 32.98 -26.78
CA ILE A 273 7.37 33.98 -26.30
C ILE A 273 8.69 33.38 -25.83
N GLY A 274 8.70 32.09 -25.53
CA GLY A 274 9.90 31.39 -25.12
C GLY A 274 9.70 29.88 -25.02
N VAL A 275 10.63 29.24 -24.32
CA VAL A 275 10.64 27.80 -24.03
C VAL A 275 11.11 27.61 -22.59
N LEU A 276 10.37 26.79 -21.85
CA LEU A 276 10.73 26.25 -20.55
C LEU A 276 11.48 24.93 -20.76
N SER A 277 12.73 24.86 -20.31
CA SER A 277 13.63 23.73 -20.50
C SER A 277 13.94 23.08 -19.16
N LEU A 278 13.78 21.76 -19.07
CA LEU A 278 14.06 20.95 -17.89
C LEU A 278 15.04 19.84 -18.25
N ALA A 279 16.24 19.86 -17.68
CA ALA A 279 17.20 18.76 -17.81
C ALA A 279 17.18 17.88 -16.56
N GLY A 280 17.24 16.55 -16.73
CA GLY A 280 17.28 15.58 -15.64
C GLY A 280 18.56 14.75 -15.65
N THR A 281 19.06 14.36 -14.48
CA THR A 281 20.31 13.58 -14.34
C THR A 281 20.16 12.10 -14.68
N LEU A 282 18.92 11.60 -14.67
CA LEU A 282 18.58 10.22 -15.01
C LEU A 282 18.08 10.12 -16.45
N GLN A 283 18.28 8.94 -17.06
CA GLN A 283 17.57 8.60 -18.29
C GLN A 283 16.08 8.50 -17.97
N ASP A 284 15.25 8.95 -18.90
CA ASP A 284 13.80 8.94 -18.79
C ASP A 284 13.29 9.59 -17.48
N SER A 285 13.87 10.75 -17.11
CA SER A 285 13.60 11.39 -15.80
C SER A 285 12.15 11.85 -15.61
N PHE A 286 11.36 12.04 -16.67
CA PHE A 286 10.07 12.72 -16.57
C PHE A 286 8.95 11.85 -17.12
N ASP A 287 8.00 11.48 -16.26
CA ASP A 287 6.83 10.72 -16.67
C ASP A 287 5.75 11.61 -17.33
N LYS A 288 4.70 10.97 -17.85
CA LYS A 288 3.62 11.68 -18.53
C LYS A 288 2.92 12.71 -17.64
N THR A 289 2.68 12.38 -16.37
CA THR A 289 2.00 13.26 -15.41
C THR A 289 2.88 14.49 -15.13
N GLU A 290 4.18 14.28 -14.98
CA GLU A 290 5.15 15.36 -14.79
C GLU A 290 5.25 16.28 -16.01
N ILE A 291 5.25 15.72 -17.22
CA ILE A 291 5.21 16.51 -18.46
C ILE A 291 3.93 17.37 -18.53
N GLU A 292 2.78 16.83 -18.14
CA GLU A 292 1.51 17.57 -18.05
C GLU A 292 1.58 18.71 -17.00
N ARG A 293 2.21 18.46 -15.84
CA ARG A 293 2.46 19.49 -14.81
C ARG A 293 3.35 20.61 -15.35
N VAL A 294 4.44 20.27 -16.04
CA VAL A 294 5.35 21.26 -16.66
C VAL A 294 4.61 22.07 -17.73
N LEU A 295 3.74 21.43 -18.52
CA LEU A 295 2.91 22.11 -19.52
C LEU A 295 1.96 23.12 -18.86
N LEU A 296 1.33 22.75 -17.76
CA LEU A 296 0.48 23.66 -16.98
C LEU A 296 1.29 24.85 -16.46
N PHE A 297 2.45 24.61 -15.84
CA PHE A 297 3.35 25.67 -15.37
C PHE A 297 3.82 26.58 -16.51
N SER A 298 4.12 26.04 -17.69
CA SER A 298 4.49 26.85 -18.85
C SER A 298 3.38 27.82 -19.26
N SER A 299 2.12 27.37 -19.15
CA SER A 299 0.95 28.19 -19.44
C SER A 299 0.70 29.23 -18.35
N LEU A 300 0.93 28.85 -17.09
CA LEU A 300 0.83 29.75 -15.94
C LEU A 300 1.88 30.84 -16.02
N LEU A 301 3.15 30.53 -16.30
CA LEU A 301 4.25 31.50 -16.35
C LEU A 301 4.10 32.52 -17.49
N PHE A 302 3.38 32.18 -18.56
CA PHE A 302 3.28 32.98 -19.77
C PHE A 302 2.93 34.46 -19.52
N PRO A 303 1.89 34.83 -18.74
CA PRO A 303 1.49 36.23 -18.56
C PRO A 303 2.56 37.07 -17.87
N LEU A 304 3.23 36.52 -16.86
CA LEU A 304 4.30 37.22 -16.14
C LEU A 304 5.49 37.47 -17.06
N VAL A 305 5.95 36.42 -17.77
CA VAL A 305 7.04 36.53 -18.75
C VAL A 305 6.66 37.52 -19.86
N TYR A 306 5.43 37.48 -20.35
CA TYR A 306 4.95 38.40 -21.38
C TYR A 306 5.01 39.86 -20.92
N ILE A 307 4.50 40.16 -19.72
CA ILE A 307 4.50 41.52 -19.15
C ILE A 307 5.94 42.02 -18.98
N ASP A 308 6.81 41.17 -18.43
CA ASP A 308 8.22 41.49 -18.19
C ASP A 308 8.97 41.81 -19.50
N LEU A 309 8.87 40.96 -20.52
CA LEU A 309 9.51 41.20 -21.81
C LEU A 309 8.92 42.40 -22.55
N LYS A 310 7.62 42.64 -22.44
CA LYS A 310 6.96 43.82 -23.03
C LYS A 310 7.49 45.10 -22.40
N ARG A 311 7.68 45.11 -21.08
CA ARG A 311 8.23 46.24 -20.34
C ARG A 311 9.68 46.54 -20.71
N GLU A 312 10.51 45.50 -20.82
CA GLU A 312 11.91 45.64 -21.26
C GLU A 312 12.02 46.05 -22.74
N GLY A 313 10.88 46.15 -23.46
CA GLY A 313 10.85 46.46 -24.88
C GLY A 313 11.48 45.35 -25.73
N LEU A 314 11.61 44.14 -25.20
CA LEU A 314 12.21 42.98 -25.88
C LEU A 314 11.21 42.24 -26.78
N LEU A 315 9.91 42.41 -26.52
CA LEU A 315 8.85 42.06 -27.45
C LEU A 315 8.61 43.22 -28.41
N ASP A 316 8.36 42.89 -29.68
CA ASP A 316 7.89 43.89 -30.62
C ASP A 316 6.59 44.51 -30.12
N GLY A 317 6.51 45.83 -30.27
CA GLY A 317 5.26 46.55 -30.08
C GLY A 317 4.28 46.11 -31.16
N PHE A 318 3.13 45.63 -30.69
CA PHE A 318 1.83 45.58 -31.39
C PHE A 318 1.50 44.39 -32.29
N GLU A 319 0.18 44.30 -32.49
CA GLU A 319 -0.67 43.36 -33.28
C GLU A 319 -1.06 42.03 -32.61
#